data_AF-A0A2N3LWU1-F1
#
_entry.id   AF-A0A2N3LWU1-F1
#
_cell.length_a   1.000
_cell.length_b   1.000
_cell.length_c   1.000
_cell.angle_alpha   90.00
_cell.angle_beta   90.00
_cell.angle_gamma   90.00
#
_symmetry.space_group_name_H-M   'P 1'
#
loop_
_entity.id
_entity.type
_entity.pdbx_description
1 polymer ?
#
loop_
_entity_poly.entity_id
_entity_poly.type
_entity_poly.pdbx_seq_one_letter_code
_entity_poly.pdbx_strand_id
1 'polypeptide(L)'
;MTTAIDLLEDIYQELREAGLVGSKAEFSEGLLVRSRSYLTSMRARDRHVSNDILMTLRASLSAEIEMRAEVHEVADRLVLRRARNRVEGFLGEYPLQVLLQERLYAARSSRPAGSPMFRQ
;
A
#
# COMPACT_ATOMS: atom_id res chain seq x y z
N MET A 1 7.91 12.15 -10.85
CA MET A 1 6.83 11.17 -10.61
C MET A 1 7.04 10.61 -9.22
N THR A 2 6.05 10.69 -8.35
CA THR A 2 6.11 10.12 -7.01
C THR A 2 6.12 8.59 -7.12
N THR A 3 6.97 7.90 -6.37
CA THR A 3 6.94 6.42 -6.35
C THR A 3 5.90 5.92 -5.35
N ALA A 4 5.48 4.67 -5.48
CA ALA A 4 4.54 4.06 -4.53
C ALA A 4 5.10 4.02 -3.10
N ILE A 5 6.42 3.86 -2.93
CA ILE A 5 7.04 3.89 -1.60
C ILE A 5 7.10 5.30 -1.02
N ASP A 6 7.33 6.33 -1.84
CA ASP A 6 7.25 7.74 -1.40
C ASP A 6 5.84 8.09 -0.95
N LEU A 7 4.81 7.65 -1.69
CA LEU A 7 3.42 7.85 -1.30
C LEU A 7 3.10 7.22 0.06
N LEU A 8 3.55 5.99 0.31
CA LEU A 8 3.32 5.31 1.59
C LEU A 8 4.02 6.02 2.75
N GLU A 9 5.24 6.52 2.54
CA GLU A 9 5.99 7.29 3.55
C GLU A 9 5.30 8.63 3.86
N ASP A 10 4.82 9.34 2.85
CA ASP A 10 4.09 10.59 3.03
C ASP A 10 2.77 10.38 3.78
N ILE A 11 2.01 9.34 3.43
CA ILE A 11 0.75 9.02 4.12
C ILE A 11 1.04 8.63 5.57
N TYR A 12 2.05 7.79 5.82
CA TYR A 12 2.45 7.47 7.18
C TYR A 12 2.75 8.73 8.00
N GLN A 13 3.53 9.66 7.44
CA GLN A 13 3.90 10.89 8.13
C GLN A 13 2.68 11.77 8.42
N GLU A 14 1.77 11.91 7.45
CA GLU A 14 0.51 12.66 7.61
C GLU A 14 -0.36 12.09 8.73
N LEU A 15 -0.55 10.76 8.75
CA LEU A 15 -1.34 10.10 9.79
C LEU A 15 -0.66 10.19 11.16
N ARG A 16 0.67 10.13 11.21
CA ARG A 16 1.43 10.26 12.45
C ARG A 16 1.32 11.67 13.05
N GLU A 17 1.43 12.70 12.22
CA GLU A 17 1.29 14.09 12.65
C GLU A 17 -0.12 14.38 13.18
N ALA A 18 -1.13 13.70 12.65
CA ALA A 18 -2.50 13.74 13.16
C ALA A 18 -2.73 12.85 14.39
N GLY A 19 -1.73 12.13 14.88
CA GLY A 19 -1.87 11.21 16.03
C GLY A 19 -2.69 9.94 15.73
N LEU A 20 -2.97 9.66 14.46
CA LEU A 20 -3.78 8.51 14.02
C LEU A 20 -2.97 7.20 14.00
N VAL A 21 -1.65 7.29 13.92
CA VAL A 21 -0.72 6.17 14.06
C VAL A 21 0.51 6.62 14.84
N GLY A 22 0.98 5.82 15.78
CA GLY A 22 2.16 6.13 16.60
C GLY A 22 3.50 5.75 15.95
N SER A 23 3.51 4.76 15.04
CA SER A 23 4.74 4.23 14.47
C SER A 23 4.60 3.63 13.07
N LYS A 24 5.71 3.47 12.34
CA LYS A 24 5.74 2.73 11.06
C LYS A 24 5.30 1.27 11.22
N ALA A 25 5.55 0.68 12.39
CA ALA A 25 5.16 -0.68 12.70
C ALA A 25 3.64 -0.81 12.78
N GLU A 26 3.01 0.11 13.52
CA GLU A 26 1.56 0.21 13.64
C GLU A 26 0.90 0.51 12.29
N PHE A 27 1.46 1.44 11.51
CA PHE A 27 0.99 1.70 10.14
C PHE A 27 1.07 0.45 9.26
N SER A 28 2.18 -0.30 9.34
CA SER A 28 2.39 -1.51 8.53
C SER A 28 1.46 -2.65 8.92
N GLU A 29 1.26 -2.91 10.21
CA GLU A 29 0.35 -3.98 10.67
C GLU A 29 -1.12 -3.58 10.52
N GLY A 30 -1.48 -2.37 10.94
CA GLY A 30 -2.86 -1.91 10.99
C GLY A 30 -3.42 -1.58 9.61
N LEU A 31 -2.74 -0.71 8.86
CA LEU A 31 -3.30 -0.17 7.61
C LEU A 31 -2.84 -0.95 6.38
N LEU A 32 -1.60 -1.44 6.36
CA LEU A 32 -1.09 -2.22 5.23
C LEU A 32 -1.33 -3.73 5.37
N VAL A 33 -1.68 -4.21 6.57
CA VAL A 33 -1.86 -5.64 6.87
C VAL A 33 -0.60 -6.44 6.48
N ARG A 34 0.57 -5.92 6.86
CA ARG A 34 1.89 -6.53 6.61
C ARG A 34 2.70 -6.57 7.91
N SER A 35 3.89 -7.16 7.86
CA SER A 35 4.77 -7.21 9.03
C SER A 35 5.15 -5.80 9.52
N ARG A 36 5.40 -5.66 10.83
CA ARG A 36 5.88 -4.40 11.46
C ARG A 36 7.02 -3.71 10.73
N SER A 37 7.90 -4.49 10.13
CA SER A 37 9.09 -4.00 9.45
C SER A 37 8.86 -3.69 7.98
N TYR A 38 7.64 -3.85 7.46
CA TYR A 38 7.35 -3.78 6.03
C TYR A 38 7.77 -2.43 5.43
N LEU A 39 7.19 -1.31 5.91
CA LEU A 39 7.47 0.01 5.34
C LEU A 39 8.97 0.34 5.40
N THR A 40 9.59 0.16 6.56
CA THR A 40 11.04 0.35 6.75
C THR A 40 11.87 -0.51 5.80
N SER A 41 11.50 -1.78 5.64
CA SER A 41 12.21 -2.73 4.77
C SER A 41 12.04 -2.43 3.28
N MET A 42 10.88 -1.91 2.88
CA MET A 42 10.61 -1.49 1.51
C MET A 42 11.42 -0.24 1.17
N ARG A 43 11.40 0.76 2.06
CA ARG A 43 12.16 2.01 1.88
C ARG A 43 13.67 1.78 1.86
N ALA A 44 14.19 1.04 2.84
CA ALA A 44 15.64 0.81 2.95
C ALA A 44 16.24 0.04 1.76
N ARG A 45 15.42 -0.76 1.06
CA ARG A 45 15.85 -1.57 -0.09
C ARG A 45 15.35 -1.03 -1.43
N ASP A 46 14.74 0.15 -1.43
CA ASP A 46 14.10 0.79 -2.59
C ASP A 46 13.26 -0.20 -3.43
N ARG A 47 12.45 -1.01 -2.73
CA ARG A 47 11.68 -2.08 -3.37
C ARG A 47 10.39 -1.54 -3.98
N HIS A 48 10.04 -2.10 -5.13
CA HIS A 48 8.75 -1.87 -5.76
C HIS A 48 7.60 -2.32 -4.86
N VAL A 49 6.68 -1.41 -4.57
CA VAL A 49 5.45 -1.67 -3.82
C VAL A 49 4.36 -2.09 -4.80
N SER A 50 3.80 -3.29 -4.61
CA SER A 50 2.69 -3.80 -5.42
C SER A 50 1.43 -2.95 -5.23
N ASN A 51 0.65 -2.81 -6.30
CA ASN A 51 -0.66 -2.19 -6.27
C ASN A 51 -1.63 -2.82 -5.26
N ASP A 52 -1.51 -4.12 -4.97
CA ASP A 52 -2.35 -4.78 -3.95
C ASP A 52 -2.18 -4.16 -2.55
N ILE A 53 -0.99 -3.63 -2.27
CA ILE A 53 -0.70 -2.91 -1.02
C ILE A 53 -1.44 -1.59 -0.97
N LEU A 54 -1.45 -0.86 -2.10
CA LEU A 54 -2.17 0.41 -2.21
C LEU A 54 -3.69 0.18 -2.15
N MET A 55 -4.20 -0.89 -2.78
CA MET A 55 -5.61 -1.26 -2.67
C MET A 55 -6.00 -1.64 -1.24
N THR A 56 -5.12 -2.35 -0.53
CA THR A 56 -5.30 -2.69 0.90
C THR A 56 -5.33 -1.42 1.73
N LEU A 57 -4.38 -0.51 1.54
CA LEU A 57 -4.36 0.77 2.24
C LEU A 57 -5.64 1.59 2.00
N ARG A 58 -6.11 1.67 0.76
CA ARG A 58 -7.38 2.35 0.43
C ARG A 58 -8.55 1.75 1.20
N ALA A 59 -8.64 0.42 1.26
CA ALA A 59 -9.71 -0.27 1.97
C ALA A 59 -9.64 -0.02 3.49
N SER A 60 -8.45 -0.14 4.09
CA SER A 60 -8.23 0.14 5.51
C SER A 60 -8.58 1.59 5.88
N LEU A 61 -8.20 2.56 5.05
CA LEU A 61 -8.55 3.96 5.26
C LEU A 61 -10.07 4.20 5.18
N SER A 62 -10.78 3.53 4.27
CA SER A 62 -12.25 3.60 4.23
C SER A 62 -12.87 3.03 5.50
N ALA A 63 -12.38 1.89 5.98
CA ALA A 63 -12.86 1.29 7.23
C ALA A 63 -12.64 2.23 8.43
N GLU A 64 -11.46 2.86 8.55
CA GLU A 64 -11.18 3.86 9.58
C GLU A 64 -12.13 5.06 9.53
N ILE A 65 -12.44 5.56 8.33
CA ILE A 65 -13.39 6.67 8.14
C ILE A 65 -14.81 6.29 8.59
N GLU A 66 -15.22 5.05 8.35
CA GLU A 66 -16.52 4.51 8.73
C GLU A 66 -16.62 4.30 10.24
N MET A 67 -15.62 3.66 10.86
CA MET A 67 -15.57 3.45 12.32
C MET A 67 -15.58 4.78 13.10
N ARG A 68 -14.89 5.79 12.58
CA ARG A 68 -14.82 7.13 13.20
C ARG A 68 -16.01 8.03 12.81
N ALA A 69 -17.00 7.53 12.06
CA ALA A 69 -18.17 8.33 11.70
C ALA A 69 -19.07 8.64 12.91
N GLU A 70 -18.99 7.83 13.97
CA GLU A 70 -19.80 7.97 15.19
C GLU A 70 -19.17 8.91 16.25
N VAL A 71 -17.85 9.08 16.19
CA VAL A 71 -17.08 9.89 17.17
C VAL A 71 -16.71 11.23 16.51
N HIS A 72 -17.01 12.35 17.18
CA HIS A 72 -17.08 13.71 16.63
C HIS A 72 -15.75 14.36 16.11
N GLU A 73 -14.74 13.59 15.74
CA GLU A 73 -13.43 14.11 15.30
C GLU A 73 -13.40 14.36 13.79
N VAL A 74 -14.03 15.47 13.37
CA VAL A 74 -14.08 15.92 11.97
C VAL A 74 -12.67 16.09 11.36
N ALA A 75 -11.69 16.52 12.17
CA ALA A 75 -10.31 16.71 11.74
C ALA A 75 -9.64 15.40 11.32
N ASP A 76 -9.73 14.37 12.17
CA ASP A 76 -9.20 13.03 11.92
C ASP A 76 -9.79 12.42 10.64
N ARG A 77 -11.11 12.56 10.46
CA ARG A 77 -11.80 12.10 9.26
C ARG A 77 -11.34 12.83 8.01
N LEU A 78 -11.03 14.12 8.09
CA LEU A 78 -10.52 14.89 6.96
C LEU A 78 -9.13 14.40 6.55
N VAL A 79 -8.25 14.11 7.53
CA VAL A 79 -6.91 13.56 7.28
C VAL A 79 -7.02 12.19 6.62
N LEU A 80 -7.85 11.28 7.16
CA LEU A 80 -8.06 9.95 6.59
C LEU A 80 -8.62 10.02 5.15
N ARG A 81 -9.57 10.91 4.89
CA ARG A 81 -10.12 11.14 3.55
C ARG A 81 -9.08 11.68 2.58
N ARG A 82 -8.23 12.62 3.03
CA ARG A 82 -7.14 13.14 2.21
C ARG A 82 -6.15 12.05 1.85
N ALA A 83 -5.71 11.25 2.83
CA ALA A 83 -4.85 10.10 2.61
C ALA A 83 -5.47 9.12 1.60
N ARG A 84 -6.75 8.76 1.75
CA ARG A 84 -7.44 7.85 0.84
C ARG A 84 -7.49 8.40 -0.59
N ASN A 85 -7.85 9.67 -0.75
CA ASN A 85 -7.94 10.30 -2.07
C ASN A 85 -6.57 10.38 -2.77
N ARG A 86 -5.47 10.54 -2.02
CA ARG A 86 -4.11 10.47 -2.59
C ARG A 86 -3.79 9.07 -3.11
N VAL A 87 -4.18 8.02 -2.38
CA VAL A 87 -4.04 6.63 -2.84
C VAL A 87 -4.87 6.39 -4.10
N GLU A 88 -6.11 6.87 -4.14
CA GLU A 88 -6.98 6.76 -5.31
C GLU A 88 -6.44 7.50 -6.52
N GLY A 89 -5.94 8.73 -6.33
CA GLY A 89 -5.30 9.51 -7.39
C GLY A 89 -4.07 8.79 -7.95
N PHE A 90 -3.21 8.26 -7.07
CA PHE A 90 -2.05 7.48 -7.49
C PHE A 90 -2.44 6.23 -8.28
N LEU A 91 -3.44 5.48 -7.82
CA LEU A 91 -3.95 4.30 -8.53
C LEU A 91 -4.63 4.65 -9.86
N GLY A 92 -5.25 5.83 -9.96
CA GLY A 92 -5.92 6.33 -11.17
C GLY A 92 -4.97 6.89 -12.22
N GLU A 93 -3.83 7.44 -11.80
CA GLU A 93 -2.75 7.92 -12.68
C GLU A 93 -1.88 6.77 -13.23
N TYR A 94 -2.00 5.56 -12.69
CA TYR A 94 -1.32 4.39 -13.22
C TYR A 94 -1.96 3.95 -14.54
N PRO A 95 -1.22 4.01 -15.67
CA PRO A 95 -1.76 3.53 -16.93
C PRO A 95 -2.09 2.05 -16.80
N LEU A 96 -3.25 1.63 -17.31
CA LEU A 96 -3.66 0.22 -17.41
C LEU A 96 -2.54 -0.68 -17.99
N GLN A 97 -1.61 -0.12 -18.77
CA GLN A 97 -0.44 -0.82 -19.29
C GLN A 97 0.53 -1.31 -18.20
N VAL A 98 0.74 -0.55 -17.12
CA VAL A 98 1.64 -0.96 -16.02
C VAL A 98 1.02 -2.08 -15.19
N LEU A 99 -0.31 -2.03 -14.96
CA LEU A 99 -1.07 -3.10 -14.31
C LEU A 99 -1.03 -4.41 -15.12
N LEU A 100 -1.14 -4.31 -16.45
CA LEU A 100 -0.95 -5.45 -17.35
C LEU A 100 0.49 -5.97 -17.27
N GLN A 101 1.48 -5.08 -17.24
CA GLN A 101 2.88 -5.44 -17.20
C GLN A 101 3.28 -6.13 -15.89
N GLU A 102 2.80 -5.67 -14.74
CA GLU A 102 2.99 -6.33 -13.44
C GLU A 102 2.31 -7.71 -13.40
N ARG A 103 1.08 -7.84 -13.90
CA ARG A 103 0.41 -9.15 -14.00
C ARG A 103 1.16 -10.10 -14.93
N LEU A 104 1.67 -9.61 -16.05
CA LEU A 104 2.45 -10.39 -17.01
C LEU A 104 3.83 -10.77 -16.47
N TYR A 105 4.43 -9.93 -15.62
CA TYR A 105 5.70 -10.21 -14.96
C TYR A 105 5.54 -11.22 -13.83
N ALA A 106 4.52 -11.06 -12.99
CA ALA A 106 4.15 -12.03 -11.97
C ALA A 106 3.87 -13.40 -12.59
N ALA A 107 3.04 -13.49 -13.63
CA ALA A 107 2.75 -14.74 -14.33
C ALA A 107 3.97 -15.41 -14.99
N ARG A 108 4.96 -14.62 -15.41
CA ARG A 108 6.24 -15.16 -15.94
C ARG A 108 7.17 -15.65 -14.84
N SER A 109 7.21 -14.97 -13.70
CA SER A 109 8.02 -15.35 -12.53
C SER A 109 7.48 -16.58 -11.79
N SER A 110 6.22 -16.96 -12.02
CA SER A 110 5.58 -18.16 -11.47
C SER A 110 5.76 -19.43 -12.33
N ARG A 111 6.47 -19.38 -13.47
CA ARG A 111 6.81 -20.61 -14.20
C ARG A 111 7.85 -21.40 -13.40
N PRO A 112 7.58 -22.64 -12.95
CA PRO A 112 8.61 -23.45 -12.32
C PRO A 112 9.73 -23.70 -13.32
N ALA A 113 10.98 -23.50 -12.88
CA ALA A 113 12.16 -23.91 -13.62
C ALA A 113 11.99 -25.38 -14.00
N GLY A 114 12.16 -25.69 -15.29
CA GLY A 114 11.87 -27.01 -15.86
C GLY A 114 12.48 -28.13 -15.02
N SER A 115 11.63 -29.04 -14.56
CA SER A 115 12.08 -30.32 -14.03
C SER A 115 12.73 -31.12 -15.16
N PRO A 116 13.90 -31.75 -14.93
CA PRO A 116 14.65 -32.46 -15.95
C PRO A 116 13.99 -33.79 -16.31
N MET A 117 14.27 -34.20 -17.55
CA MET A 117 14.08 -35.50 -18.22
C MET A 117 13.60 -36.70 -17.39
N PHE A 118 12.71 -37.50 -17.99
CA PHE A 118 12.96 -38.94 -18.11
C PHE A 118 12.68 -39.42 -19.53
N ARG A 119 13.77 -39.71 -20.27
CA ARG A 119 13.78 -40.74 -21.32
C ARG A 119 14.29 -42.02 -20.65
N GLN A 120 13.46 -43.06 -20.65
CA GLN A 120 13.74 -44.38 -21.22
C GLN A 120 12.49 -45.23 -21.11
#